data_AF-A0A7W0NVT2-F1
#
_entry.id   AF-A0A7W0NVT2-F1
#
_cell.length_a   1.000
_cell.length_b   1.000
_cell.length_c   1.000
_cell.angle_alpha   90.00
_cell.angle_beta   90.00
_cell.angle_gamma   90.00
#
_symmetry.space_group_name_H-M   'P 1'
#
loop_
_entity.id
_entity.type
_entity.pdbx_description
1 polymer ?
#
loop_
_entity_poly.entity_id
_entity_poly.type
_entity_poly.pdbx_seq_one_letter_code
_entity_poly.pdbx_strand_id
1 'polypeptide(L)' 'MAYIDRKTLIAVGTNGTDISHDGGKTWKIIRSENLNSVAAKGKKAVWAVGPKGTVVKLK' A
#
# COMPACT_ATOMS: atom_id res chain seq x y z
N MET A 1 -5.29 -4.19 -1.46
CA MET A 1 -4.15 -4.07 -2.39
C MET A 1 -4.54 -3.12 -3.53
N ALA A 2 -3.60 -2.35 -4.07
CA ALA A 2 -3.84 -1.46 -5.21
C ALA A 2 -2.63 -1.43 -6.16
N TYR A 3 -2.89 -1.35 -7.46
CA TYR A 3 -1.87 -1.01 -8.45
C TYR A 3 -1.61 0.50 -8.44
N ILE A 4 -0.35 0.90 -8.34
CA ILE A 4 0.05 2.32 -8.46
C ILE A 4 0.57 2.65 -9.87
N ASP A 5 0.99 1.63 -10.62
CA ASP A 5 1.23 1.63 -12.06
C ASP A 5 1.10 0.22 -12.64
N ARG A 6 1.51 -0.01 -13.89
CA ARG A 6 1.38 -1.32 -14.58
C ARG A 6 2.09 -2.50 -13.89
N LYS A 7 3.11 -2.25 -13.06
CA LYS A 7 3.92 -3.32 -12.44
C LYS A 7 4.09 -3.14 -10.93
N THR A 8 3.78 -1.97 -10.39
CA THR A 8 3.97 -1.68 -8.98
C THR A 8 2.66 -1.83 -8.22
N LEU A 9 2.66 -2.67 -7.20
CA LEU A 9 1.54 -2.92 -6.30
C LEU A 9 1.89 -2.52 -4.89
N ILE A 10 0.89 -2.06 -4.14
CA ILE A 10 0.95 -1.90 -2.69
C ILE A 10 -0.13 -2.75 -2.05
N ALA A 11 0.24 -3.52 -1.03
CA ALA A 11 -0.65 -4.26 -0.16
C ALA A 11 -0.56 -3.70 1.25
N VAL A 12 -1.69 -3.64 1.95
CA VAL A 12 -1.76 -3.22 3.35
C VAL A 12 -2.54 -4.26 4.13
N GLY A 13 -2.22 -4.41 5.41
CA GLY A 13 -2.92 -5.30 6.32
C GLY A 13 -2.51 -5.09 7.77
N THR A 14 -2.90 -6.04 8.62
CA THR A 14 -2.61 -5.99 10.06
C THR A 14 -1.12 -6.03 10.39
N ASN A 15 -0.31 -6.59 9.50
CA ASN A 15 1.14 -6.77 9.68
C ASN A 15 1.97 -5.69 8.99
N GLY A 16 1.34 -4.66 8.40
CA GLY A 16 2.04 -3.56 7.75
C GLY A 16 1.66 -3.36 6.29
N THR A 17 2.58 -2.71 5.58
CA THR A 17 2.46 -2.35 4.16
C THR A 17 3.63 -2.94 3.38
N ASP A 18 3.31 -3.67 2.31
CA ASP A 18 4.27 -4.25 1.38
C ASP A 18 4.18 -3.59 0.01
N ILE A 19 5.32 -3.45 -0.66
CA ILE A 19 5.41 -3.01 -2.05
C ILE A 19 6.04 -4.10 -2.93
N SER A 20 5.48 -4.27 -4.11
CA SER A 20 6.07 -5.06 -5.20
C SER A 20 6.30 -4.15 -6.39
N HIS A 21 7.44 -4.31 -7.08
CA HIS A 21 7.78 -3.58 -8.30
C HIS A 21 7.77 -4.45 -9.57
N ASP A 22 7.44 -5.73 -9.43
CA ASP A 22 7.57 -6.74 -10.49
C ASP A 22 6.26 -7.50 -10.78
N GLY A 23 5.13 -6.85 -10.52
CA GLY A 23 3.80 -7.43 -10.75
C GLY A 23 3.35 -8.40 -9.66
N GLY A 24 3.92 -8.31 -8.46
CA GLY A 24 3.54 -9.15 -7.32
C GLY A 24 4.37 -10.41 -7.17
N LYS A 25 5.51 -10.53 -7.87
CA LYS A 25 6.39 -11.71 -7.78
C LYS A 25 7.29 -11.64 -6.55
N THR A 26 7.81 -10.46 -6.24
CA THR A 26 8.58 -10.19 -5.02
C THR A 26 7.99 -9.01 -4.26
N TRP A 27 8.13 -9.05 -2.94
CA TRP A 27 7.53 -8.09 -2.01
C TRP A 27 8.57 -7.61 -1.00
N LYS A 28 8.47 -6.33 -0.62
CA LYS A 28 9.27 -5.73 0.44
C LYS A 28 8.36 -4.97 1.39
N ILE A 29 8.53 -5.23 2.69
CA ILE A 29 7.90 -4.44 3.74
C ILE A 29 8.47 -3.03 3.67
N ILE A 30 7.58 -2.03 3.61
CA ILE A 30 7.95 -0.61 3.64
C ILE A 30 7.47 0.09 4.90
N ARG A 31 6.44 -0.45 5.57
CA ARG A 31 5.98 0.03 6.87
C ARG A 31 5.28 -1.07 7.68
N SER A 32 5.08 -0.82 8.97
CA SER A 32 4.49 -1.78 9.92
C SER A 32 3.14 -1.36 10.49
N GLU A 33 2.53 -0.24 10.08
CA GLU A 33 1.23 0.18 10.61
C GLU A 33 0.11 -0.78 10.18
N ASN A 34 -0.79 -1.09 11.13
CA ASN A 34 -2.02 -1.82 10.85
C ASN A 34 -2.99 -0.95 10.02
N LEU A 35 -3.26 -1.39 8.80
CA LEU A 35 -4.09 -0.68 7.83
C LEU A 35 -5.10 -1.66 7.20
N ASN A 36 -6.32 -1.19 6.99
CA ASN A 36 -7.45 -2.00 6.54
C ASN A 36 -7.67 -1.92 5.03
N SER A 37 -7.35 -0.78 4.40
CA SER A 37 -7.58 -0.57 2.98
C SER A 37 -6.60 0.43 2.38
N VAL A 38 -6.37 0.30 1.07
CA VAL A 38 -5.46 1.15 0.29
C VAL A 38 -6.09 1.45 -1.06
N ALA A 39 -5.93 2.70 -1.51
CA ALA A 39 -6.34 3.15 -2.83
C ALA A 39 -5.22 3.95 -3.48
N ALA A 40 -5.14 3.85 -4.80
CA ALA A 40 -4.14 4.53 -5.60
C ALA A 40 -4.77 5.20 -6.83
N LYS A 41 -4.33 6.42 -7.11
CA LYS A 41 -4.59 7.13 -8.38
C LYS A 41 -3.25 7.54 -8.98
N GLY A 42 -2.60 6.57 -9.61
CA GLY A 42 -1.23 6.72 -10.12
C GLY A 42 -0.17 6.79 -9.00
N LYS A 43 1.04 7.20 -9.38
CA LYS A 43 2.25 7.07 -8.53
C LYS A 43 2.36 8.08 -7.38
N LYS A 44 1.58 9.15 -7.38
CA LYS A 44 1.70 10.31 -6.46
C LYS A 44 0.49 10.51 -5.53
N ALA A 45 -0.51 9.64 -5.67
CA ALA A 45 -1.73 9.71 -4.87
C ALA A 45 -2.05 8.30 -4.40
N VAL A 46 -1.30 7.85 -3.39
CA VAL A 46 -1.51 6.55 -2.74
C VAL A 46 -1.81 6.77 -1.27
N TRP A 47 -2.98 6.32 -0.86
CA TRP A 47 -3.50 6.51 0.49
C TRP A 47 -3.97 5.20 1.08
N ALA A 48 -3.74 5.05 2.37
CA ALA A 48 -4.24 3.92 3.14
C ALA A 48 -4.99 4.40 4.37
N VAL A 49 -5.94 3.58 4.81
CA VAL A 49 -6.78 3.86 5.97
C VAL A 49 -6.74 2.68 6.93
N GLY A 50 -6.87 2.97 8.23
CA GLY A 50 -6.77 1.97 9.29
C GLY A 50 -7.69 2.24 10.47
N PRO A 51 -7.50 1.51 11.58
CA PRO A 51 -8.30 1.66 12.79
C PRO A 51 -8.31 3.09 13.32
N LYS A 52 -9.35 3.45 14.08
CA LYS A 52 -9.49 4.74 14.79
C LYS A 52 -9.38 5.97 13.86
N GLY A 53 -9.83 5.86 12.62
CA GLY A 53 -9.78 6.98 11.66
C GLY A 53 -8.39 7.29 11.13
N THR A 54 -7.45 6.34 11.22
CA THR A 54 -6.09 6.51 10.69
C THR A 54 -6.13 6.72 9.18
N VAL A 55 -5.43 7.76 8.71
CA VAL A 55 -5.24 8.05 7.29
C VAL A 55 -3.74 8.28 7.04
N VAL A 56 -3.18 7.54 6.09
CA VAL A 56 -1.74 7.56 5.78
C VAL A 56 -1.52 7.84 4.31
N LYS A 57 -0.65 8.81 4.01
CA LYS A 57 -0.10 9.02 2.66
C LYS A 57 1.14 8.14 2.49
N LEU A 58 1.12 7.28 1.47
CA LEU A 58 2.22 6.36 1.18
C LEU A 58 3.16 6.90 0.09
N LYS A 59 2.63 7.70 -0.85
CA LYS A 59 3.34 8.35 -1.97
C LYS A 59 2.68 9.68 -2.33
#